data_AF-A0A6P3GTQ4-F1
#
_entry.id   AF-A0A6P3GTQ4-F1
#
_cell.length_a   1.000
_cell.length_b   1.000
_cell.length_c   1.000
_cell.angle_alpha   90.00
_cell.angle_beta   90.00
_cell.angle_gamma   90.00
#
_symmetry.space_group_name_H-M   'P 1'
#
loop_
_entity.id
_entity.type
_entity.pdbx_description
1 polymer ?
#
loop_
_entity_poly.entity_id
_entity_poly.type
_entity_poly.pdbx_seq_one_letter_code
_entity_poly.pdbx_strand_id
1 'polypeptide(L)'
;MDNRFATAFVIACVLSLISTIYMAASIGTDFWYEYRSPVQENSSDLNKSIWNDFASDEADEKTYSDALFRYNGTVGLWRRCIVSLGLMCFGALIGLCACICRSLYPTIATGILHLLAGLCTLGSVSCYVAGIELLHQKLELPENVSGEFGWSFCLACVSAPLQFMASALFIWAAHTNRKEYTLMKAYRVA
;
A
#
# COMPACT_ATOMS: atom_id res chain seq x y z
N MET A 1 2.63 32.76 16.54
CA MET A 1 2.58 31.67 15.54
C MET A 1 2.04 30.47 16.28
N ASP A 2 0.83 30.02 15.97
CA ASP A 2 0.14 29.01 16.76
C ASP A 2 0.88 27.67 16.77
N ASN A 3 1.21 27.17 17.97
CA ASN A 3 1.85 25.86 18.15
C ASN A 3 1.04 24.72 17.51
N ARG A 4 -0.28 24.89 17.37
CA ARG A 4 -1.17 23.90 16.73
C ARG A 4 -0.78 23.57 15.29
N PHE A 5 -0.42 24.57 14.48
CA PHE A 5 0.04 24.33 13.10
C PHE A 5 1.34 23.52 13.08
N ALA A 6 2.32 23.95 13.87
CA ALA A 6 3.62 23.32 13.92
C ALA A 6 3.50 21.86 14.41
N THR A 7 2.73 21.62 15.47
CA THR A 7 2.49 20.27 16.00
C THR A 7 1.78 19.38 14.97
N ALA A 8 0.71 19.86 14.33
CA ALA A 8 0.00 19.13 13.29
C ALA A 8 0.92 18.68 12.15
N PHE A 9 1.73 19.62 11.69
CA PHE A 9 2.66 19.43 10.58
C PHE A 9 3.73 18.41 10.94
N VAL A 10 4.34 18.51 12.13
CA VAL A 10 5.33 17.55 12.61
C VAL A 10 4.74 16.14 12.73
N ILE A 11 3.53 16.00 13.29
CA ILE A 11 2.85 14.71 13.38
C ILE A 11 2.58 14.16 11.96
N ALA A 12 2.11 14.98 11.03
CA ALA A 12 1.90 14.57 9.64
C ALA A 12 3.19 14.04 8.99
N CYS A 13 4.33 14.71 9.20
CA CYS A 13 5.63 14.27 8.72
C CYS A 13 6.05 12.92 9.32
N VAL A 14 5.88 12.73 10.63
CA VAL A 14 6.23 11.47 11.30
C VAL A 14 5.37 10.32 10.76
N LEU A 15 4.06 10.52 10.64
CA LEU A 15 3.14 9.50 10.10
C LEU A 15 3.45 9.17 8.64
N SER A 16 3.76 10.19 7.83
CA SER A 16 4.20 10.03 6.45
C SER A 16 5.46 9.17 6.35
N LEU A 17 6.48 9.45 7.19
CA LEU A 17 7.74 8.70 7.22
C LEU A 17 7.51 7.24 7.63
N ILE A 18 6.79 7.00 8.73
CA ILE A 18 6.48 5.63 9.19
C ILE A 18 5.72 4.87 8.11
N SER A 19 4.70 5.50 7.52
CA SER A 19 3.94 4.88 6.43
C SER A 19 4.82 4.54 5.23
N THR A 20 5.76 5.42 4.87
CA THR A 20 6.66 5.20 3.72
C THR A 20 7.55 3.99 3.99
N ILE A 21 8.09 3.87 5.21
CA ILE A 21 8.91 2.73 5.62
C ILE A 21 8.08 1.45 5.58
N TYR A 22 6.85 1.45 6.11
CA TYR A 22 5.99 0.27 6.10
C TYR A 22 5.62 -0.16 4.68
N MET A 23 5.29 0.79 3.81
CA MET A 23 4.99 0.49 2.41
C MET A 23 6.24 -0.03 1.67
N ALA A 24 7.41 0.58 1.90
CA ALA A 24 8.67 0.13 1.31
C ALA A 24 9.04 -1.29 1.77
N ALA A 25 8.90 -1.58 3.07
CA ALA A 25 9.14 -2.90 3.62
C ALA A 25 8.15 -3.93 3.05
N SER A 26 6.85 -3.59 3.03
CA SER A 26 5.80 -4.44 2.46
C SER A 26 6.05 -4.80 0.99
N ILE A 27 6.45 -3.83 0.16
CA ILE A 27 6.77 -4.06 -1.27
C ILE A 27 8.09 -4.82 -1.42
N GLY A 28 9.07 -4.53 -0.56
CA GLY A 28 10.41 -5.10 -0.63
C GLY A 28 10.51 -6.55 -0.18
N THR A 29 9.43 -7.13 0.36
CA THR A 29 9.42 -8.49 0.89
C THR A 29 8.32 -9.36 0.33
N ASP A 30 8.60 -10.66 0.20
CA ASP A 30 7.72 -11.63 -0.46
C ASP A 30 6.70 -12.29 0.49
N PHE A 31 6.72 -11.96 1.79
CA PHE A 31 5.88 -12.57 2.81
C PHE A 31 4.48 -11.95 2.87
N TRP A 32 3.75 -12.01 1.75
CA TRP A 32 2.38 -11.50 1.64
C TRP A 32 1.32 -12.55 2.00
N TYR A 33 1.53 -13.79 1.57
CA TYR A 33 0.66 -14.93 1.87
C TYR A 33 1.49 -16.21 1.91
N GLU A 34 1.36 -16.99 2.98
CA GLU A 34 2.13 -18.20 3.22
C GLU A 34 1.19 -19.42 3.26
N TYR A 35 1.47 -20.43 2.44
CA TYR A 35 0.77 -21.72 2.49
C TYR A 35 1.55 -22.68 3.40
N ARG A 36 0.91 -23.21 4.43
CA ARG A 36 1.47 -24.27 5.28
C ARG A 36 0.87 -25.62 4.91
N SER A 37 1.74 -26.59 4.63
CA SER A 37 1.41 -28.01 4.52
C SER A 37 1.96 -28.74 5.75
N PRO A 38 1.25 -29.74 6.32
CA PRO A 38 1.81 -30.60 7.35
C PRO A 38 3.02 -31.38 6.79
N VAL A 39 4.06 -31.51 7.62
CA VAL A 39 5.29 -32.24 7.28
C VAL A 39 4.94 -33.70 6.95
N GLN A 40 5.05 -34.09 5.68
CA GLN A 40 4.83 -35.47 5.23
C GLN A 40 6.18 -36.12 4.92
N GLU A 41 6.64 -37.00 5.82
CA GLU A 41 7.98 -37.62 5.84
C GLU A 41 8.35 -38.53 4.64
N ASN A 42 7.49 -38.72 3.62
CA ASN A 42 7.72 -39.69 2.52
C ASN A 42 7.47 -39.11 1.10
N SER A 43 7.70 -37.82 0.89
CA SER A 43 7.11 -37.04 -0.22
C SER A 43 7.80 -37.06 -1.59
N SER A 44 8.95 -37.72 -1.78
CA SER A 44 9.75 -37.54 -3.00
C SER A 44 9.18 -38.23 -4.24
N ASP A 45 8.65 -39.44 -4.09
CA ASP A 45 8.24 -40.28 -5.23
C ASP A 45 6.76 -40.06 -5.60
N LEU A 46 5.90 -39.80 -4.61
CA LEU A 46 4.49 -39.49 -4.83
C LEU A 46 4.29 -38.09 -5.45
N ASN A 47 5.09 -37.09 -5.06
CA ASN A 47 5.00 -35.77 -5.69
C ASN A 47 5.42 -35.82 -7.16
N LYS A 48 6.45 -36.59 -7.51
CA LYS A 48 6.90 -36.70 -8.90
C LYS A 48 5.84 -37.31 -9.82
N SER A 49 5.09 -38.30 -9.35
CA SER A 49 4.00 -38.88 -10.15
C SER A 49 2.84 -37.89 -10.31
N ILE A 50 2.48 -37.16 -9.25
CA ILE A 50 1.42 -36.14 -9.30
C ILE A 50 1.79 -34.99 -10.25
N TRP A 51 3.05 -34.53 -10.24
CA TRP A 51 3.53 -33.49 -11.15
C TRP A 51 3.59 -33.94 -12.61
N ASN A 52 3.94 -35.20 -12.87
CA ASN A 52 3.96 -35.73 -14.23
C ASN A 52 2.55 -35.95 -14.77
N ASP A 53 1.59 -36.39 -13.95
CA ASP A 53 0.16 -36.48 -14.31
C ASP A 53 -0.45 -35.09 -14.58
N PHE A 54 -0.04 -34.07 -13.82
CA PHE A 54 -0.42 -32.68 -14.06
C PHE A 54 0.16 -32.11 -15.37
N ALA A 55 1.25 -32.68 -15.87
CA ALA A 55 1.96 -32.21 -17.05
C ALA A 55 1.59 -32.97 -18.34
N SER A 56 0.88 -34.09 -18.24
CA SER A 56 0.72 -35.04 -19.35
C SER A 56 -0.64 -35.11 -20.03
N ASP A 57 -1.62 -34.28 -19.68
CA ASP A 57 -2.90 -34.25 -20.40
C ASP A 57 -3.26 -32.84 -20.89
N GLU A 58 -3.21 -32.69 -22.21
CA GLU A 58 -3.68 -31.61 -23.08
C GLU A 58 -3.62 -30.16 -22.57
N ALA A 59 -2.81 -29.33 -23.23
CA ALA A 59 -2.66 -27.89 -22.97
C ALA A 59 -4.00 -27.12 -23.08
N ASP A 60 -4.73 -27.07 -21.97
CA ASP A 60 -6.05 -26.47 -21.80
C ASP A 60 -5.97 -24.93 -21.78
N GLU A 61 -6.83 -24.27 -22.56
CA GLU A 61 -6.99 -22.81 -22.69
C GLU A 61 -7.22 -22.09 -21.34
N LYS A 62 -7.64 -22.86 -20.33
CA LYS A 62 -7.72 -22.51 -18.90
C LYS A 62 -6.36 -22.20 -18.25
N THR A 63 -5.29 -22.88 -18.67
CA THR A 63 -3.93 -22.70 -18.15
C THR A 63 -3.30 -21.38 -18.63
N TYR A 64 -3.62 -20.96 -19.86
CA TYR A 64 -3.16 -19.67 -20.41
C TYR A 64 -3.93 -18.48 -19.84
N SER A 65 -5.25 -18.64 -19.60
CA SER A 65 -6.09 -17.61 -18.98
C SER A 65 -5.86 -17.46 -17.47
N ASP A 66 -5.53 -18.54 -16.74
CA ASP A 66 -5.06 -18.49 -15.34
C ASP A 66 -3.68 -17.83 -15.23
N ALA A 67 -2.77 -18.10 -16.16
CA ALA A 67 -1.49 -17.39 -16.28
C ALA A 67 -1.67 -15.89 -16.59
N LEU A 68 -2.64 -15.53 -17.44
CA LEU A 68 -2.99 -14.13 -17.75
C LEU A 68 -3.61 -13.41 -16.54
N PHE A 69 -4.43 -14.08 -15.72
CA PHE A 69 -5.00 -13.49 -14.50
C PHE A 69 -3.95 -13.37 -13.38
N ARG A 70 -3.05 -14.34 -13.25
CA ARG A 70 -1.89 -14.32 -12.33
C ARG A 70 -0.86 -13.27 -12.73
N TYR A 71 -0.62 -13.02 -14.03
CA TYR A 71 0.25 -11.92 -14.47
C TYR A 71 -0.46 -10.57 -14.38
N ASN A 72 -1.74 -10.44 -14.75
CA ASN A 72 -2.41 -9.13 -14.76
C ASN A 72 -2.81 -8.65 -13.35
N GLY A 73 -3.07 -9.56 -12.40
CA GLY A 73 -3.30 -9.25 -10.99
C GLY A 73 -2.03 -8.85 -10.25
N THR A 74 -0.96 -9.63 -10.36
CA THR A 74 0.32 -9.41 -9.66
C THR A 74 1.09 -8.23 -10.24
N VAL A 75 1.13 -8.07 -11.57
CA VAL A 75 1.79 -6.92 -12.22
C VAL A 75 0.97 -5.64 -12.04
N GLY A 76 -0.36 -5.73 -11.99
CA GLY A 76 -1.25 -4.62 -11.65
C GLY A 76 -1.08 -4.14 -10.20
N LEU A 77 -0.94 -5.08 -9.27
CA LEU A 77 -0.58 -4.81 -7.86
C LEU A 77 0.80 -4.18 -7.74
N TRP A 78 1.82 -4.74 -8.39
CA TRP A 78 3.16 -4.16 -8.44
C TRP A 78 3.17 -2.75 -9.01
N ARG A 79 2.46 -2.49 -10.12
CA ARG A 79 2.33 -1.16 -10.70
C ARG A 79 1.65 -0.18 -9.74
N ARG A 80 0.59 -0.59 -9.05
CA ARG A 80 -0.09 0.27 -8.06
C ARG A 80 0.80 0.55 -6.84
N CYS A 81 1.56 -0.44 -6.38
CA CYS A 81 2.54 -0.29 -5.32
C CYS A 81 3.68 0.68 -5.70
N ILE A 82 4.24 0.56 -6.91
CA ILE A 82 5.26 1.49 -7.45
C ILE A 82 4.68 2.90 -7.56
N VAL A 83 3.44 3.04 -8.04
CA VAL A 83 2.76 4.35 -8.13
C VAL A 83 2.54 4.93 -6.74
N SER A 84 2.10 4.15 -5.75
CA SER A 84 1.91 4.60 -4.37
C SER A 84 3.23 5.07 -3.75
N LEU A 85 4.30 4.26 -3.87
CA LEU A 85 5.63 4.63 -3.38
C LEU A 85 6.18 5.88 -4.07
N GLY A 86 6.00 6.00 -5.39
CA GLY A 86 6.35 7.18 -6.16
C GLY A 86 5.60 8.43 -5.66
N LEU A 87 4.28 8.35 -5.50
CA LEU A 87 3.45 9.44 -4.98
C LEU A 87 3.87 9.88 -3.58
N MET A 88 4.29 8.94 -2.72
CA MET A 88 4.81 9.25 -1.38
C MET A 88 6.15 9.99 -1.44
N CYS A 89 7.11 9.51 -2.25
CA CYS A 89 8.40 10.15 -2.41
C CYS A 89 8.25 11.58 -2.99
N PHE A 90 7.44 11.75 -4.04
CA PHE A 90 7.14 13.06 -4.60
C PHE A 90 6.42 13.97 -3.59
N GLY A 91 5.45 13.42 -2.84
CA GLY A 91 4.75 14.16 -1.78
C GLY A 91 5.67 14.63 -0.66
N ALA A 92 6.60 13.78 -0.22
CA ALA A 92 7.59 14.10 0.80
C ALA A 92 8.59 15.17 0.33
N LEU A 93 9.06 15.08 -0.92
CA LEU A 93 9.92 16.09 -1.56
C LEU A 93 9.23 17.45 -1.65
N ILE A 94 7.98 17.48 -2.12
CA ILE A 94 7.18 18.71 -2.20
C ILE A 94 6.94 19.29 -0.79
N GLY A 95 6.69 18.44 0.20
CA GLY A 95 6.51 18.85 1.59
C GLY A 95 7.77 19.41 2.23
N LEU A 96 8.94 18.84 1.93
CA LEU A 96 10.22 19.34 2.41
C LEU A 96 10.56 20.70 1.77
N CYS A 97 10.33 20.85 0.47
CA CYS A 97 10.47 22.13 -0.23
C CYS A 97 9.47 23.19 0.32
N ALA A 98 8.27 22.79 0.76
CA ALA A 98 7.30 23.67 1.41
C ALA A 98 7.85 24.31 2.69
N CYS A 99 8.52 23.51 3.53
CA CYS A 99 9.14 23.95 4.77
C CYS A 99 10.20 25.03 4.51
N ILE A 100 11.00 24.82 3.47
CA ILE A 100 12.09 25.74 3.10
C ILE A 100 11.51 27.03 2.50
N CYS A 101 10.49 26.93 1.65
CA CYS A 101 9.90 28.06 0.94
C CYS A 101 8.76 28.79 1.70
N ARG A 102 8.39 28.31 2.89
CA ARG A 102 7.27 28.84 3.72
C ARG A 102 5.94 28.97 2.95
N SER A 103 5.70 28.06 2.00
CA SER A 103 4.55 28.13 1.08
C SER A 103 3.45 27.15 1.49
N LEU A 104 2.19 27.60 1.49
CA LEU A 104 1.02 26.82 1.91
C LEU A 104 0.54 25.82 0.85
N TYR A 105 0.64 26.19 -0.42
CA TYR A 105 0.24 25.37 -1.56
C TYR A 105 0.91 23.99 -1.60
N PRO A 106 2.25 23.86 -1.42
CA PRO A 106 2.90 22.56 -1.43
C PRO A 106 2.49 21.68 -0.23
N THR A 107 2.10 22.25 0.92
CA THR A 107 1.58 21.44 2.03
C THR A 107 0.23 20.79 1.68
N ILE A 108 -0.68 21.53 1.04
CA ILE A 108 -1.95 20.98 0.55
C ILE A 108 -1.70 19.93 -0.52
N ALA A 109 -0.78 20.20 -1.46
CA ALA A 109 -0.41 19.25 -2.52
C ALA A 109 0.13 17.93 -1.92
N THR A 110 1.04 18.00 -0.95
CA THR A 110 1.53 16.82 -0.21
C THR A 110 0.39 16.04 0.46
N GLY A 111 -0.58 16.74 1.04
CA GLY A 111 -1.78 16.12 1.62
C GLY A 111 -2.60 15.35 0.59
N ILE A 112 -2.87 15.96 -0.58
CA ILE A 112 -3.61 15.29 -1.67
C ILE A 112 -2.84 14.08 -2.21
N LEU A 113 -1.52 14.19 -2.37
CA LEU A 113 -0.69 13.06 -2.80
C LEU A 113 -0.73 11.90 -1.81
N HIS A 114 -0.74 12.18 -0.50
CA HIS A 114 -0.92 11.15 0.53
C HIS A 114 -2.31 10.52 0.51
N LEU A 115 -3.36 11.29 0.20
CA LEU A 115 -4.72 10.77 0.04
C LEU A 115 -4.79 9.77 -1.12
N LEU A 116 -4.24 10.16 -2.27
CA LEU A 116 -4.19 9.31 -3.47
C LEU A 116 -3.34 8.06 -3.24
N ALA A 117 -2.21 8.20 -2.55
CA ALA A 117 -1.38 7.07 -2.15
C ALA A 117 -2.17 6.12 -1.23
N GLY A 118 -2.89 6.64 -0.23
CA GLY A 118 -3.79 5.88 0.65
C GLY A 118 -4.84 5.06 -0.11
N LEU A 119 -5.55 5.70 -1.04
CA LEU A 119 -6.55 5.02 -1.89
C LEU A 119 -5.90 3.95 -2.77
N CYS A 120 -4.71 4.21 -3.31
CA CYS A 120 -3.98 3.28 -4.13
C CYS A 120 -3.52 2.04 -3.33
N THR A 121 -2.97 2.26 -2.13
CA THR A 121 -2.58 1.19 -1.21
C THR A 121 -3.78 0.34 -0.81
N LEU A 122 -4.88 0.98 -0.39
CA LEU A 122 -6.11 0.28 0.00
C LEU A 122 -6.66 -0.55 -1.16
N GLY A 123 -6.78 0.04 -2.35
CA GLY A 123 -7.24 -0.68 -3.54
C GLY A 123 -6.31 -1.81 -3.95
N SER A 124 -5.00 -1.72 -3.68
CA SER A 124 -4.05 -2.81 -3.93
C SER A 124 -4.27 -3.95 -2.96
N VAL A 125 -4.31 -3.66 -1.65
CA VAL A 125 -4.58 -4.63 -0.59
C VAL A 125 -5.92 -5.35 -0.81
N SER A 126 -6.99 -4.62 -1.14
CA SER A 126 -8.30 -5.22 -1.42
C SER A 126 -8.28 -6.12 -2.65
N CYS A 127 -7.61 -5.68 -3.74
CA CYS A 127 -7.46 -6.54 -4.92
C CYS A 127 -6.63 -7.80 -4.63
N TYR A 128 -5.63 -7.70 -3.74
CA TYR A 128 -4.85 -8.86 -3.32
C TYR A 128 -5.71 -9.88 -2.58
N VAL A 129 -6.48 -9.45 -1.58
CA VAL A 129 -7.41 -10.32 -0.84
C VAL A 129 -8.42 -10.98 -1.77
N ALA A 130 -9.08 -10.20 -2.64
CA ALA A 130 -10.04 -10.73 -3.61
C ALA A 130 -9.40 -11.73 -4.57
N GLY A 131 -8.15 -11.49 -5.00
CA GLY A 131 -7.41 -12.43 -5.83
C GLY A 131 -7.13 -13.75 -5.13
N ILE A 132 -6.76 -13.70 -3.84
CA ILE A 132 -6.54 -14.90 -3.01
C ILE A 132 -7.86 -15.66 -2.79
N GLU A 133 -8.96 -14.99 -2.48
CA GLU A 133 -10.27 -15.64 -2.32
C GLU A 133 -10.74 -16.34 -3.59
N LEU A 134 -10.60 -15.68 -4.75
CA LEU A 134 -10.91 -16.28 -6.05
C LEU A 134 -10.03 -17.49 -6.36
N LEU A 135 -8.74 -17.43 -5.99
CA LEU A 135 -7.82 -18.56 -6.17
C LEU A 135 -8.23 -19.77 -5.33
N HIS A 136 -8.59 -19.56 -4.05
CA HIS A 136 -9.10 -20.61 -3.16
C HIS A 136 -10.44 -21.20 -3.62
N GLN A 137 -11.27 -20.41 -4.33
CA GLN A 137 -12.52 -20.90 -4.89
C GLN A 137 -12.31 -21.72 -6.17
N LYS A 138 -11.24 -21.44 -6.94
CA LYS A 138 -10.98 -22.07 -8.25
C LYS A 138 -10.04 -23.27 -8.17
N LEU A 139 -9.07 -23.24 -7.28
CA LEU A 139 -8.26 -24.40 -6.89
C LEU A 139 -8.87 -24.96 -5.61
N GLU A 140 -9.54 -26.12 -5.69
CA GLU A 140 -9.86 -26.90 -4.50
C GLU A 140 -8.54 -27.31 -3.83
N LEU A 141 -8.13 -26.54 -2.81
CA LEU A 141 -6.95 -26.86 -2.03
C LEU A 141 -7.21 -28.14 -1.23
N PRO A 142 -6.21 -29.04 -1.11
CA PRO A 142 -6.32 -30.20 -0.25
C PRO A 142 -6.72 -29.77 1.16
N GLU A 143 -7.62 -30.50 1.84
CA GLU A 143 -8.15 -30.16 3.18
C GLU A 143 -7.06 -29.95 4.25
N ASN A 144 -5.85 -30.39 3.96
CA ASN A 144 -4.65 -30.32 4.77
C ASN A 144 -3.73 -29.12 4.48
N VAL A 145 -4.06 -28.21 3.57
CA VAL A 145 -3.26 -26.99 3.29
C VAL A 145 -4.02 -25.75 3.74
N SER A 146 -3.48 -25.06 4.74
CA SER A 146 -4.01 -23.77 5.22
C SER A 146 -3.13 -22.61 4.78
N GLY A 147 -3.73 -21.53 4.29
CA GLY A 147 -3.02 -20.30 3.94
C GLY A 147 -3.27 -19.18 4.95
N GLU A 148 -2.23 -18.44 5.30
CA GLU A 148 -2.29 -17.29 6.21
C GLU A 148 -1.67 -16.03 5.58
N PHE A 149 -2.23 -14.87 5.89
CA PHE A 149 -1.65 -13.59 5.46
C PHE A 149 -0.35 -13.31 6.23
N GLY A 150 0.71 -12.99 5.50
CA GLY A 150 2.01 -12.71 6.06
C GLY A 150 2.15 -11.27 6.57
N TRP A 151 3.29 -10.98 7.20
CA TRP A 151 3.56 -9.68 7.80
C TRP A 151 3.67 -8.54 6.77
N SER A 152 4.07 -8.83 5.52
CA SER A 152 4.17 -7.81 4.46
C SER A 152 2.79 -7.25 4.14
N PHE A 153 1.77 -8.10 4.12
CA PHE A 153 0.38 -7.69 3.96
C PHE A 153 -0.08 -6.81 5.12
N CYS A 154 0.23 -7.20 6.37
CA CYS A 154 -0.07 -6.39 7.56
C CYS A 154 0.55 -4.99 7.49
N LEU A 155 1.80 -4.87 7.04
CA LEU A 155 2.46 -3.58 6.87
C LEU A 155 1.77 -2.70 5.81
N ALA A 156 1.34 -3.28 4.68
CA ALA A 156 0.53 -2.55 3.69
C ALA A 156 -0.81 -2.09 4.29
N CYS A 157 -1.51 -2.96 5.01
CA CYS A 157 -2.77 -2.65 5.69
C CYS A 157 -2.63 -1.51 6.71
N VAL A 158 -1.53 -1.47 7.46
CA VAL A 158 -1.25 -0.41 8.45
C VAL A 158 -0.76 0.88 7.77
N SER A 159 -0.10 0.78 6.62
CA SER A 159 0.37 1.97 5.89
C SER A 159 -0.80 2.83 5.38
N ALA A 160 -1.86 2.22 4.83
CA ALA A 160 -3.02 2.96 4.30
C ALA A 160 -3.66 3.96 5.31
N PRO A 161 -4.05 3.58 6.54
CA PRO A 161 -4.61 4.52 7.52
C PRO A 161 -3.59 5.59 7.95
N LEU A 162 -2.30 5.26 8.02
CA LEU A 162 -1.25 6.26 8.28
C LEU A 162 -1.17 7.30 7.16
N GLN A 163 -1.31 6.88 5.89
CA GLN A 163 -1.37 7.79 4.72
C GLN A 163 -2.58 8.72 4.80
N PHE A 164 -3.76 8.19 5.13
CA PHE A 164 -4.98 8.99 5.29
C PHE A 164 -4.86 10.00 6.44
N MET A 165 -4.30 9.58 7.57
CA MET A 165 -4.11 10.46 8.73
C MET A 165 -3.06 11.55 8.45
N ALA A 166 -1.95 11.21 7.79
CA ALA A 166 -0.96 12.19 7.35
C ALA A 166 -1.58 13.20 6.36
N SER A 167 -2.37 12.73 5.39
CA SER A 167 -3.10 13.58 4.45
C SER A 167 -4.00 14.58 5.16
N ALA A 168 -4.86 14.11 6.07
CA ALA A 168 -5.78 14.95 6.82
C ALA A 168 -5.05 16.02 7.63
N LEU A 169 -3.94 15.66 8.28
CA LEU A 169 -3.14 16.59 9.06
C LEU A 169 -2.40 17.62 8.20
N PHE A 170 -1.87 17.24 7.02
CA PHE A 170 -1.27 18.20 6.09
C PHE A 170 -2.30 19.22 5.59
N ILE A 171 -3.49 18.77 5.19
CA ILE A 171 -4.57 19.66 4.74
C ILE A 171 -5.03 20.57 5.89
N TRP A 172 -5.21 20.01 7.09
CA TRP A 172 -5.63 20.77 8.27
C TRP A 172 -4.60 21.81 8.69
N ALA A 173 -3.31 21.46 8.68
CA ALA A 173 -2.21 22.38 8.97
C ALA A 173 -2.22 23.55 7.98
N ALA A 174 -2.31 23.28 6.68
CA ALA A 174 -2.34 24.32 5.65
C ALA A 174 -3.54 25.27 5.80
N HIS A 175 -4.73 24.73 6.12
CA HIS A 175 -5.93 25.53 6.31
C HIS A 175 -5.84 26.42 7.56
N THR A 176 -5.30 25.89 8.65
CA THR A 176 -5.10 26.64 9.90
C THR A 176 -4.15 27.82 9.67
N ASN A 177 -3.04 27.60 8.98
CA ASN A 177 -2.07 28.65 8.68
C ASN A 177 -2.65 29.72 7.72
N ARG A 178 -3.46 29.34 6.73
CA ARG A 178 -4.16 30.32 5.85
C ARG A 178 -5.11 31.23 6.63
N LYS A 179 -5.85 30.69 7.61
CA LYS A 179 -6.75 31.48 8.47
C LYS A 179 -5.98 32.51 9.30
N GLU A 180 -4.90 32.08 9.95
CA GLU A 180 -4.00 32.95 10.73
C GLU A 180 -3.38 34.06 9.86
N TYR A 181 -2.92 33.73 8.65
CA TYR A 181 -2.36 34.70 7.72
C TYR A 181 -3.39 35.77 7.30
N THR A 182 -4.63 35.35 7.04
CA THR A 182 -5.71 36.26 6.63
C THR A 182 -6.11 37.20 7.78
N LEU A 183 -6.21 36.67 9.00
CA LEU A 183 -6.45 37.45 10.22
C LEU A 183 -5.35 38.50 10.44
N MET A 184 -4.08 38.09 10.38
CA MET A 184 -2.93 39.00 10.52
C MET A 184 -2.92 40.09 9.45
N LYS A 185 -3.35 39.79 8.22
CA LYS A 185 -3.46 40.79 7.15
C LYS A 185 -4.60 41.77 7.41
N ALA A 186 -5.75 41.31 7.89
CA ALA A 186 -6.88 42.17 8.24
C ALA A 186 -6.54 43.15 9.38
N TYR A 187 -5.84 42.67 10.42
CA TYR A 187 -5.38 43.51 11.54
C TYR A 187 -4.37 44.60 11.16
N ARG A 188 -3.66 44.47 10.04
CA ARG A 188 -2.72 45.52 9.59
C ARG A 188 -3.39 46.63 8.79
N VAL A 189 -4.65 46.45 8.37
CA VAL A 189 -5.37 47.40 7.51
C VAL A 189 -6.39 48.21 8.30
N ALA A 190 -6.75 47.79 9.51
CA ALA A 190 -7.57 48.52 10.48
C ALA A 190 -6.68 49.35 11.43
#